data_AF-A0A7L4YBM8-F1
#
_entry.id   AF-A0A7L4YBM8-F1
#
_cell.length_a   1.000
_cell.length_b   1.000
_cell.length_c   1.000
_cell.angle_alpha   90.00
_cell.angle_beta   90.00
_cell.angle_gamma   90.00
#
_symmetry.space_group_name_H-M   'P 1'
#
loop_
_entity.id
_entity.type
_entity.pdbx_description
1 polymer ?
#
loop_
_entity_poly.entity_id
_entity_poly.type
_entity_poly.pdbx_seq_one_letter_code
_entity_poly.pdbx_strand_id
1 'polypeptide(L)'
;MSTKTTKQGWDQATYNCGRCGAKRVSTTEAEYIKMYAAHQNAHDVWERLTPVQRDGFIAVLAEIFSAPELCQELLLLAHAESQRSRST
;
A
#
# COMPACT_ATOMS: atom_id res chain seq x y z
N MET A 1 38.89 19.28 20.68
CA MET A 1 37.49 19.48 20.24
C MET A 1 37.06 18.27 19.44
N SER A 2 36.33 17.34 20.06
CA SER A 2 35.79 16.16 19.39
C SER A 2 34.43 16.49 18.79
N THR A 3 34.34 16.52 17.47
CA THR A 3 33.08 16.56 16.74
C THR A 3 32.37 15.22 16.94
N LYS A 4 31.41 15.18 17.86
CA LYS A 4 30.43 14.09 17.93
C LYS A 4 29.69 14.09 16.59
N THR A 5 29.94 13.10 15.75
CA THR A 5 29.08 12.76 14.62
C THR A 5 27.69 12.45 15.18
N THR A 6 26.77 13.39 15.09
CA THR A 6 25.35 13.09 15.21
C THR A 6 25.03 12.11 14.09
N LYS A 7 24.63 10.88 14.41
CA LYS A 7 23.86 10.09 13.43
C LYS A 7 22.67 10.98 13.08
N GLN A 8 22.68 11.61 11.91
CA GLN A 8 21.51 12.32 11.38
C GLN A 8 20.43 11.27 11.19
N GLY A 9 19.57 11.14 12.19
CA GLY A 9 18.60 10.07 12.33
C GLY A 9 17.20 10.61 12.09
N TRP A 10 16.42 9.85 11.34
CA TRP A 10 14.97 10.00 11.30
C TRP A 10 14.39 9.68 12.69
N ASP A 11 13.78 10.67 13.35
CA ASP A 11 13.13 10.45 14.65
C ASP A 11 11.66 10.03 14.45
N GLN A 12 10.92 10.77 13.63
CA GLN A 12 9.51 10.52 13.30
C GLN A 12 9.09 11.39 12.10
N ALA A 13 8.19 10.89 11.25
CA ALA A 13 7.49 11.72 10.27
C ALA A 13 5.98 11.50 10.33
N THR A 14 5.25 12.58 10.02
CA THR A 14 3.79 12.54 9.88
C THR A 14 3.42 12.76 8.43
N TYR A 15 2.76 11.78 7.84
CA TYR A 15 2.11 11.89 6.55
C TYR A 15 0.67 12.36 6.72
N ASN A 16 0.27 13.35 5.92
CA ASN A 16 -1.10 13.84 5.84
C ASN A 16 -1.54 13.77 4.37
N CYS A 17 -2.55 12.96 4.06
CA CYS A 17 -3.10 12.87 2.72
C CYS A 17 -4.11 14.00 2.50
N GLY A 18 -3.83 14.90 1.55
CA GLY A 18 -4.75 15.96 1.17
C GLY A 18 -6.00 15.48 0.42
N ARG A 19 -6.02 14.23 -0.08
CA ARG A 19 -7.15 13.67 -0.85
C ARG A 19 -8.22 13.04 0.04
N CYS A 20 -7.82 12.15 0.96
CA CYS A 20 -8.75 11.45 1.85
C CYS A 20 -8.66 11.88 3.32
N GLY A 21 -7.77 12.81 3.67
CA GLY A 21 -7.59 13.27 5.05
C GLY A 21 -6.87 12.26 5.97
N ALA A 22 -6.39 11.13 5.44
CA ALA A 22 -5.68 10.14 6.23
C ALA A 22 -4.42 10.74 6.87
N LYS A 23 -4.21 10.42 8.15
CA LYS A 23 -3.03 10.80 8.91
C LYS A 23 -2.28 9.55 9.36
N ARG A 24 -0.98 9.50 9.10
CA ARG A 24 -0.11 8.36 9.46
C ARG A 24 1.18 8.87 10.06
N VAL A 25 1.68 8.15 11.06
CA VAL A 25 2.96 8.43 11.72
C VAL A 25 3.88 7.25 11.47
N SER A 26 5.13 7.52 11.15
CA SER A 26 6.18 6.52 10.99
C SER A 26 7.40 6.92 11.80
N THR A 27 8.05 5.94 12.42
CA THR A 27 9.24 6.13 13.26
C THR A 27 10.54 5.89 12.50
N THR A 28 10.46 5.35 11.28
CA THR A 28 11.60 5.17 10.40
C THR A 28 11.32 5.68 8.99
N GLU A 29 12.37 6.03 8.26
CA GLU A 29 12.28 6.45 6.86
C GLU A 29 11.72 5.32 5.97
N ALA A 30 12.15 4.08 6.20
CA ALA A 30 11.69 2.93 5.42
C ALA A 30 10.19 2.68 5.58
N GLU A 31 9.68 2.78 6.81
CA GLU A 31 8.23 2.70 7.08
C GLU A 31 7.47 3.82 6.39
N TYR A 32 8.00 5.05 6.44
CA TYR A 32 7.38 6.19 5.77
C TYR A 32 7.25 5.95 4.27
N ILE A 33 8.35 5.58 3.60
CA ILE A 33 8.38 5.34 2.16
C ILE A 33 7.39 4.23 1.78
N LYS A 34 7.41 3.10 2.50
CA LYS A 34 6.50 1.98 2.25
C LYS A 34 5.04 2.39 2.42
N MET A 35 4.71 3.08 3.51
CA MET A 35 3.35 3.52 3.80
C MET A 35 2.86 4.56 2.80
N TYR A 36 3.69 5.55 2.46
CA TYR A 36 3.38 6.57 1.47
C TYR A 36 3.08 5.94 0.10
N ALA A 37 3.97 5.06 -0.37
CA ALA A 37 3.80 4.39 -1.66
C ALA A 37 2.52 3.52 -1.69
N ALA A 38 2.27 2.73 -0.63
CA ALA A 38 1.06 1.91 -0.54
C ALA A 38 -0.21 2.77 -0.55
N HIS A 39 -0.19 3.91 0.16
CA HIS A 39 -1.31 4.83 0.22
C HIS A 39 -1.58 5.52 -1.14
N GLN A 40 -0.53 5.98 -1.82
CA GLN A 40 -0.67 6.57 -3.15
C GLN A 40 -1.19 5.55 -4.18
N ASN A 41 -0.64 4.33 -4.17
CA ASN A 41 -1.11 3.26 -5.06
C ASN A 41 -2.59 2.91 -4.83
N ALA A 42 -3.05 2.93 -3.57
CA ALA A 42 -4.46 2.71 -3.26
C ALA A 42 -5.37 3.79 -3.90
N HIS A 43 -4.94 5.05 -3.87
CA HIS A 43 -5.63 6.13 -4.56
C HIS A 43 -5.65 5.93 -6.07
N ASP A 44 -4.50 5.61 -6.67
CA ASP A 44 -4.38 5.44 -8.12
C ASP A 44 -5.26 4.27 -8.62
N VAL A 45 -5.34 3.17 -7.86
CA VAL A 45 -6.27 2.07 -8.15
C VAL A 45 -7.71 2.55 -8.05
N TRP A 46 -8.10 3.17 -6.94
CA TRP A 46 -9.48 3.64 -6.71
C TRP A 46 -9.98 4.60 -7.80
N GLU A 47 -9.11 5.52 -8.23
CA GLU A 47 -9.42 6.52 -9.26
C GLU A 47 -9.63 5.89 -10.65
N ARG A 48 -9.01 4.73 -10.93
CA ARG A 48 -9.16 4.00 -12.21
C ARG A 48 -10.41 3.13 -12.29
N LEU A 49 -11.00 2.75 -11.15
CA LEU A 49 -12.20 1.91 -11.12
C LEU A 49 -13.45 2.72 -11.47
N THR A 50 -14.33 2.12 -12.29
CA THR A 50 -15.69 2.62 -12.49
C THR A 50 -16.52 2.46 -11.22
N PRO A 51 -17.67 3.16 -11.06
CA PRO A 51 -18.51 3.01 -9.87
C PRO A 51 -18.89 1.56 -9.55
N VAL A 52 -19.32 0.79 -10.56
CA VAL A 52 -19.67 -0.63 -10.38
C VAL A 52 -18.46 -1.48 -9.96
N GLN A 53 -17.28 -1.20 -10.52
CA GLN A 53 -16.06 -1.90 -10.13
C GLN A 53 -15.63 -1.58 -8.70
N ARG A 54 -15.90 -0.37 -8.20
CA ARG A 54 -15.62 0.01 -6.80
C ARG A 54 -16.45 -0.80 -5.82
N ASP A 55 -17.73 -1.00 -6.10
CA ASP A 55 -18.60 -1.79 -5.23
C ASP A 55 -18.11 -3.24 -5.14
N GLY A 56 -17.79 -3.85 -6.29
CA GLY A 56 -17.20 -5.19 -6.34
C GLY A 56 -15.85 -5.27 -5.62
N PHE A 57 -14.98 -4.27 -5.79
CA PHE A 57 -13.68 -4.20 -5.14
C PHE A 57 -13.80 -4.12 -3.60
N ILE A 58 -14.71 -3.29 -3.08
CA ILE A 58 -14.95 -3.18 -1.64
C ILE A 58 -15.51 -4.49 -1.07
N ALA A 59 -16.45 -5.15 -1.77
CA ALA A 59 -16.99 -6.44 -1.35
C ALA A 59 -15.90 -7.51 -1.23
N VAL A 60 -15.01 -7.61 -2.23
CA VAL A 60 -13.86 -8.54 -2.20
C VAL A 60 -12.91 -8.20 -1.06
N LEU A 61 -12.60 -6.92 -0.83
CA LEU A 61 -11.73 -6.52 0.28
C LEU A 61 -12.34 -6.88 1.63
N ALA A 62 -13.64 -6.67 1.84
CA ALA A 62 -14.33 -7.03 3.07
C ALA A 62 -14.26 -8.55 3.36
N GLU A 63 -14.41 -9.38 2.33
CA GLU A 63 -14.26 -10.84 2.44
C GLU A 63 -12.82 -11.22 2.81
N ILE A 64 -11.84 -10.67 2.09
CA ILE A 64 -10.42 -10.92 2.35
C ILE A 64 -10.01 -10.49 3.77
N PHE A 65 -10.52 -9.37 4.28
CA PHE A 65 -10.25 -8.96 5.66
C PHE A 65 -10.90 -9.88 6.70
N SER A 66 -11.96 -10.60 6.32
CA SER A 66 -12.63 -11.59 7.17
C SER A 66 -11.96 -12.97 7.10
N ALA A 67 -11.28 -13.27 5.99
CA ALA A 67 -10.53 -14.51 5.74
C ALA A 67 -9.16 -14.20 5.09
N PRO A 68 -8.14 -13.80 5.87
CA PRO A 68 -6.84 -13.34 5.36
C PRO A 68 -6.10 -14.34 4.48
N GLU A 69 -6.37 -15.64 4.60
CA GLU A 69 -5.85 -16.69 3.74
C GLU A 69 -6.19 -16.48 2.25
N LEU A 70 -7.33 -15.83 1.95
CA LEU A 70 -7.76 -15.51 0.59
C LEU A 70 -6.81 -14.51 -0.10
N CYS A 71 -6.03 -13.71 0.66
CA CYS A 71 -4.97 -12.90 0.07
C CYS A 71 -3.96 -13.77 -0.69
N GLN A 72 -3.57 -14.90 -0.10
CA GLN A 72 -2.54 -15.75 -0.68
C GLN A 72 -3.03 -16.41 -1.98
N GLU A 73 -4.28 -16.86 -2.01
CA GLU A 73 -4.90 -17.43 -3.20
C GLU A 73 -4.97 -16.41 -4.35
N LEU A 74 -5.40 -15.18 -4.05
CA LEU A 74 -5.47 -14.10 -5.04
C LEU A 74 -4.08 -13.75 -5.60
N LEU A 75 -3.05 -13.72 -4.75
CA LEU A 75 -1.67 -13.50 -5.20
C LEU A 75 -1.20 -14.64 -6.11
N LEU A 76 -1.48 -15.90 -5.77
CA LEU A 76 -1.11 -17.04 -6.60
C LEU A 76 -1.78 -16.99 -7.98
N LEU A 77 -3.07 -16.65 -8.02
CA LEU A 77 -3.81 -16.47 -9.27
C LEU A 77 -3.17 -15.39 -10.16
N ALA A 78 -2.89 -14.20 -9.60
CA ALA A 78 -2.29 -13.10 -10.34
C ALA A 78 -0.89 -13.46 -10.91
N HIS A 79 -0.10 -14.23 -10.16
CA HIS A 79 1.20 -14.72 -10.64
C HIS A 79 1.03 -15.70 -11.81
N ALA A 80 0.07 -16.63 -11.72
CA ALA A 80 -0.19 -17.61 -12.77
C ALA A 80 -0.66 -16.94 -14.08
N GLU A 81 -1.53 -15.94 -14.00
CA GLU A 81 -1.96 -15.15 -15.15
C GLU A 81 -0.80 -14.39 -15.80
N SER A 82 0.01 -13.71 -14.98
CA SER A 82 1.19 -12.97 -15.46
C SER A 82 2.22 -13.87 -16.15
N GLN A 83 2.36 -15.12 -15.71
CA GLN A 83 3.21 -16.10 -16.38
C GLN A 83 2.62 -16.54 -17.72
N ARG A 84 1.31 -16.82 -17.76
CA ARG A 84 0.60 -17.22 -18.99
C ARG A 84 0.70 -16.15 -20.08
N SER A 85 0.47 -14.88 -19.74
CA SER A 85 0.55 -13.76 -20.69
C SER A 85 1.95 -13.51 -21.25
N ARG A 86 3.01 -14.04 -20.62
CA ARG A 86 4.41 -13.93 -21.11
C ARG A 86 4.83 -15.10 -21.99
N SER A 87 4.04 -16.17 -22.06
CA SER A 87 4.31 -17.36 -22.87
C SER A 87 3.57 -17.37 -24.20
N THR A 88 2.72 -16.36 -24.45
CA THR A 88 1.98 -16.11 -25.69
C THR A 88 2.53 -14.89 -26.40
#